data_AF-A0AA43I2I1-F1
#
_entry.id   AF-A0AA43I2I1-F1
#
_cell.length_a   1.000
_cell.length_b   1.000
_cell.length_c   1.000
_cell.angle_alpha   90.00
_cell.angle_beta   90.00
_cell.angle_gamma   90.00
#
_symmetry.space_group_name_H-M   'P 1'
#
loop_
_entity.id
_entity.type
_entity.pdbx_description
1 polymer ?
#
loop_
_entity_poly.entity_id
_entity_poly.type
_entity_poly.pdbx_seq_one_letter_code
_entity_poly.pdbx_strand_id
1 'polypeptide(L)'
;MQLLHTFFQITEKTSLAEETRYRIHLNAEHPIYADHFPGNPITPGVCMIQIIKELASETLGGNLFIRKIVRVRYHQVIDPVATPDVELSIQILPQEENEYKVTALFSANEQKCAQFNLLIQPLP
;
A
#
# COMPACT_ATOMS: atom_id res chain seq x y z
N MET A 1 1.69 -14.05 -2.64
CA MET A 1 1.13 -13.93 -1.28
C MET A 1 0.09 -12.84 -1.30
N GLN A 2 -1.12 -13.13 -0.84
CA GLN A 2 -2.19 -12.14 -0.65
C GLN A 2 -2.15 -11.63 0.79
N LEU A 3 -2.24 -10.31 0.97
CA LEU A 3 -2.10 -9.64 2.26
C LEU A 3 -3.42 -9.12 2.82
N LEU A 4 -4.38 -8.78 1.96
CA LEU A 4 -5.70 -8.35 2.37
C LEU A 4 -6.40 -9.47 3.16
N HIS A 5 -7.02 -9.08 4.27
CA HIS A 5 -7.67 -9.91 5.29
C HIS A 5 -6.74 -10.70 6.22
N THR A 6 -5.44 -10.78 5.93
CA THR A 6 -4.46 -11.50 6.78
C THR A 6 -3.48 -10.55 7.46
N PHE A 7 -2.77 -9.75 6.67
CA PHE A 7 -1.78 -8.77 7.13
C PHE A 7 -2.38 -7.39 7.35
N PHE A 8 -3.38 -7.02 6.55
CA PHE A 8 -4.12 -5.78 6.72
C PHE A 8 -5.60 -5.95 6.37
N GLN A 9 -6.43 -5.04 6.85
CA GLN A 9 -7.85 -4.95 6.52
C GLN A 9 -8.21 -3.53 6.09
N ILE A 10 -9.12 -3.37 5.15
CA ILE A 10 -9.67 -2.06 4.78
C ILE A 10 -10.79 -1.73 5.77
N THR A 11 -10.68 -0.61 6.47
CA THR A 11 -11.69 -0.13 7.43
C THR A 11 -12.56 0.96 6.82
N GLU A 12 -12.02 1.73 5.88
CA GLU A 12 -12.76 2.77 5.15
C GLU A 12 -12.21 2.92 3.73
N LYS A 13 -13.08 3.23 2.78
CA LYS A 13 -12.72 3.59 1.40
C LYS A 13 -13.55 4.80 0.97
N THR A 14 -12.86 5.83 0.51
CA THR A 14 -13.46 7.06 -0.02
C THR A 14 -12.90 7.36 -1.39
N SER A 15 -13.77 7.42 -2.40
CA SER A 15 -13.39 7.78 -3.77
C SER A 15 -13.56 9.28 -3.97
N LEU A 16 -12.46 9.96 -4.30
CA LEU A 16 -12.40 11.36 -4.71
C LEU A 16 -12.07 11.41 -6.20
N ALA A 17 -12.37 12.51 -6.89
CA ALA A 17 -12.32 12.61 -8.35
C ALA A 17 -11.09 11.94 -9.01
N GLU A 18 -9.88 12.20 -8.50
CA GLU A 18 -8.62 11.66 -9.06
C GLU A 18 -7.83 10.78 -8.08
N GLU A 19 -8.38 10.50 -6.89
CA GLU A 19 -7.69 9.80 -5.81
C GLU A 19 -8.66 8.90 -5.05
N THR A 20 -8.24 7.68 -4.73
CA THR A 20 -8.95 6.85 -3.75
C THR A 20 -8.19 6.87 -2.43
N ARG A 21 -8.89 7.20 -1.35
CA ARG A 21 -8.36 7.12 0.02
C ARG A 21 -8.85 5.85 0.69
N TYR A 22 -7.92 5.17 1.34
CA TYR A 22 -8.17 3.98 2.14
C TYR A 22 -7.71 4.23 3.56
N ARG A 23 -8.52 3.82 4.54
CA ARG A 23 -8.01 3.55 5.88
C ARG A 23 -7.83 2.05 6.00
N ILE A 24 -6.66 1.64 6.47
CA ILE A 24 -6.35 0.24 6.71
C ILE A 24 -5.93 0.03 8.16
N HIS A 25 -6.22 -1.16 8.66
CA HIS A 25 -5.73 -1.66 9.95
C HIS A 25 -4.70 -2.75 9.71
N LEU A 26 -3.50 -2.59 10.25
CA LEU A 26 -2.41 -3.58 10.18
C LEU A 26 -2.56 -4.61 11.29
N ASN A 27 -2.46 -5.88 10.94
CA ASN A 27 -2.49 -6.97 11.91
C ASN A 27 -1.09 -7.20 12.49
N ALA A 28 -0.81 -6.62 13.66
CA ALA A 28 0.47 -6.77 14.34
C ALA A 28 0.83 -8.23 14.71
N GLU A 29 -0.15 -9.13 14.79
CA GLU A 29 0.06 -10.55 15.08
C GLU A 29 0.48 -11.37 13.85
N HIS A 30 0.51 -10.74 12.67
CA HIS A 30 0.88 -11.45 11.44
C HIS A 30 2.34 -11.95 11.50
N PRO A 31 2.63 -13.23 11.13
CA PRO A 31 3.96 -13.83 11.28
C PRO A 31 5.11 -13.05 10.62
N ILE A 32 4.84 -12.29 9.55
CA ILE A 32 5.82 -11.41 8.90
C ILE A 32 6.49 -10.45 9.90
N TYR A 33 5.74 -9.95 10.89
CA TYR A 33 6.27 -9.02 11.88
C TYR A 33 7.22 -9.69 12.89
N ALA A 34 7.11 -11.01 13.09
CA ALA A 34 8.04 -11.75 13.95
C ALA A 34 9.48 -11.67 13.42
N ASP A 35 9.65 -11.57 12.09
CA ASP A 35 10.94 -11.45 11.43
C ASP A 35 11.29 -9.99 11.04
N HIS A 36 10.41 -9.01 11.32
CA HIS A 36 10.62 -7.63 10.89
C HIS A 36 10.08 -6.59 11.90
N PHE A 37 10.76 -6.36 13.02
CA PHE A 37 11.93 -7.07 13.55
C PHE A 37 11.56 -7.69 14.90
N PRO A 38 12.20 -8.81 15.31
CA PRO A 38 11.93 -9.42 16.61
C PRO A 38 12.02 -8.38 17.76
N GLY A 39 10.92 -8.21 18.50
CA GLY A 39 10.82 -7.26 19.63
C GLY A 39 10.65 -5.77 19.25
N ASN A 40 10.76 -5.41 17.96
CA ASN A 40 10.52 -4.06 17.46
C ASN A 40 9.91 -4.13 16.04
N PRO A 41 8.61 -4.47 15.93
CA PRO A 41 7.98 -4.70 14.64
C PRO A 41 7.88 -3.41 13.83
N ILE A 42 8.24 -3.50 12.55
CA ILE A 42 8.17 -2.42 11.58
C ILE A 42 7.49 -2.97 10.33
N THR A 43 6.65 -2.20 9.66
CA THR A 43 6.01 -2.64 8.41
C THR A 43 7.04 -2.74 7.27
N PRO A 44 7.24 -3.94 6.67
CA PRO A 44 8.21 -4.10 5.59
C PRO A 44 7.81 -3.32 4.33
N GLY A 45 8.79 -2.74 3.65
CA GLY A 45 8.56 -2.00 2.41
C GLY A 45 7.93 -2.85 1.30
N VAL A 46 8.26 -4.15 1.22
CA VAL A 46 7.66 -5.09 0.27
C VAL A 46 6.18 -5.35 0.56
N CYS A 47 5.77 -5.34 1.82
CA CYS A 47 4.36 -5.45 2.20
C CYS A 47 3.60 -4.19 1.78
N MET A 48 4.17 -3.00 1.96
CA MET A 48 3.57 -1.75 1.47
C MET A 48 3.36 -1.78 -0.05
N ILE A 49 4.34 -2.27 -0.81
CA ILE A 49 4.22 -2.42 -2.27
C ILE A 49 3.09 -3.38 -2.65
N GLN A 50 2.97 -4.50 -1.94
CA GLN A 50 1.91 -5.48 -2.17
C GLN A 50 0.53 -4.94 -1.77
N ILE A 51 0.42 -4.15 -0.69
CA ILE A 51 -0.81 -3.42 -0.34
C ILE A 51 -1.23 -2.49 -1.48
N ILE A 52 -0.32 -1.65 -1.99
CA ILE A 52 -0.61 -0.76 -3.13
C ILE A 52 -1.15 -1.55 -4.31
N LYS A 53 -0.52 -2.69 -4.64
CA LYS A 53 -0.94 -3.54 -5.76
C LYS A 53 -2.34 -4.10 -5.55
N GLU A 54 -2.66 -4.60 -4.36
CA GLU A 54 -3.98 -5.19 -4.05
C GLU A 54 -5.07 -4.12 -4.09
N LEU A 55 -4.83 -2.93 -3.53
CA LEU A 55 -5.79 -1.82 -3.57
C LEU A 55 -5.97 -1.24 -4.99
N ALA A 56 -4.89 -1.15 -5.77
CA ALA A 56 -4.99 -0.76 -7.18
C ALA A 56 -5.75 -1.81 -8.00
N SER A 57 -5.56 -3.11 -7.70
CA SER A 57 -6.27 -4.21 -8.35
C SER A 57 -7.78 -4.17 -8.05
N GLU A 58 -8.14 -3.85 -6.80
CA GLU A 58 -9.55 -3.63 -6.41
C GLU A 58 -10.18 -2.46 -7.18
N THR A 59 -9.42 -1.38 -7.39
CA THR A 59 -9.90 -0.18 -8.10
C THR A 59 -10.05 -0.41 -9.61
N LEU A 60 -9.08 -1.10 -10.23
CA LEU A 60 -9.06 -1.34 -11.68
C LEU A 60 -9.83 -2.60 -12.10
N GLY A 61 -10.24 -3.45 -11.15
CA GLY A 61 -11.06 -4.63 -11.43
C GLY A 61 -10.29 -5.75 -12.12
N GLY A 62 -9.05 -6.03 -11.72
CA GLY A 62 -8.25 -7.10 -12.31
C GLY A 62 -6.90 -7.30 -11.65
N ASN A 63 -6.23 -8.42 -11.96
CA ASN A 63 -4.90 -8.69 -11.44
C ASN A 63 -3.85 -7.81 -12.13
N LEU A 64 -2.98 -7.20 -11.32
CA LEU A 64 -1.96 -6.28 -11.81
C LEU A 64 -0.55 -6.85 -11.59
N PHE A 65 0.34 -6.52 -12.51
CA PHE A 65 1.78 -6.73 -12.43
C PHE A 65 2.50 -5.39 -12.21
N ILE A 66 3.46 -5.36 -11.28
CA ILE A 66 4.30 -4.19 -11.08
C ILE A 66 5.45 -4.23 -12.08
N ARG A 67 5.38 -3.40 -13.11
CA ARG A 67 6.44 -3.25 -14.13
C ARG A 67 7.69 -2.63 -13.55
N LYS A 68 7.51 -1.54 -12.81
CA LYS A 68 8.63 -0.73 -12.32
C LYS A 68 8.26 -0.02 -11.03
N ILE A 69 9.20 -0.01 -10.10
CA ILE A 69 9.20 0.92 -8.97
C ILE A 69 9.99 2.14 -9.42
N VAL A 70 9.30 3.24 -9.72
CA VAL A 70 9.93 4.47 -10.23
C VAL A 70 10.64 5.20 -9.10
N ARG A 71 9.99 5.29 -7.94
CA ARG A 71 10.55 5.95 -6.76
C ARG A 71 9.90 5.42 -5.49
N VAL A 72 10.71 5.30 -4.44
CA VAL A 72 10.24 5.11 -3.07
C VAL A 72 10.90 6.15 -2.16
N ARG A 73 10.13 6.72 -1.24
CA ARG A 73 10.63 7.58 -0.16
C ARG A 73 10.06 7.09 1.16
N TYR A 74 10.92 6.76 2.11
CA TYR A 74 10.55 6.49 3.49
C TYR A 74 10.90 7.72 4.34
N HIS A 75 9.89 8.26 5.02
CA HIS A 75 10.03 9.42 5.91
C HIS A 75 9.97 8.98 7.37
N GLN A 76 9.09 8.02 7.68
CA GLN A 76 8.91 7.46 9.01
C GLN A 76 8.57 5.97 8.92
N VAL A 77 8.97 5.23 9.95
CA VAL A 77 8.60 3.82 10.11
C VAL A 77 7.13 3.73 10.52
N ILE A 78 6.49 2.62 10.17
CA ILE A 78 5.16 2.27 10.66
C ILE A 78 5.32 1.05 11.56
N ASP A 79 5.11 1.25 12.85
CA ASP A 79 5.02 0.18 13.84
C ASP A 79 3.57 -0.30 13.87
N PRO A 80 3.27 -1.58 13.57
CA PRO A 80 1.90 -2.09 13.55
C PRO A 80 1.25 -2.15 14.94
N VAL A 81 2.01 -2.09 16.03
CA VAL A 81 1.51 -2.08 17.40
C VAL A 81 1.21 -0.65 17.85
N ALA A 82 2.15 0.27 17.61
CA ALA A 82 1.99 1.67 18.02
C ALA A 82 1.08 2.47 17.08
N THR A 83 1.10 2.15 15.79
CA THR A 83 0.35 2.82 14.72
C THR A 83 -0.31 1.80 13.78
N PRO A 84 -1.28 1.00 14.27
CA PRO A 84 -1.94 -0.02 13.44
C PRO A 84 -2.81 0.58 12.33
N ASP A 85 -3.39 1.76 12.58
CA ASP A 85 -4.29 2.43 11.64
C ASP A 85 -3.49 3.38 10.73
N VAL A 86 -3.57 3.14 9.42
CA VAL A 86 -2.80 3.85 8.41
C VAL A 86 -3.73 4.34 7.31
N GLU A 87 -3.53 5.59 6.88
CA GLU A 87 -4.21 6.15 5.72
C GLU A 87 -3.34 6.00 4.47
N LEU A 88 -3.94 5.49 3.39
CA LEU A 88 -3.33 5.40 2.07
C LEU A 88 -4.11 6.26 1.09
N SER A 89 -3.43 7.20 0.46
CA SER A 89 -3.96 7.94 -0.68
C SER A 89 -3.35 7.37 -1.96
N ILE A 90 -4.19 6.96 -2.91
CA ILE A 90 -3.76 6.31 -4.15
C ILE A 90 -4.37 7.03 -5.35
N GLN A 91 -3.50 7.57 -6.20
CA GLN A 91 -3.85 8.11 -7.51
C GLN A 91 -3.36 7.12 -8.58
N ILE A 92 -4.25 6.78 -9.52
CA ILE A 92 -3.98 5.89 -10.65
C ILE A 92 -4.23 6.67 -11.93
N LEU A 93 -3.19 6.85 -12.75
CA LEU A 93 -3.27 7.58 -14.01
C LEU A 93 -2.95 6.63 -15.17
N PRO A 94 -3.83 6.52 -16.19
CA PRO A 94 -3.52 5.73 -17.38
C PRO A 94 -2.30 6.31 -18.11
N GLN A 95 -1.50 5.43 -18.70
CA GLN A 95 -0.34 5.73 -19.55
C GLN A 95 -0.53 5.02 -20.90
N GLU A 96 0.47 5.11 -21.78
CA GLU A 96 0.50 4.36 -23.04
C GLU A 96 0.64 2.84 -22.78
N GLU A 97 0.40 2.02 -23.81
CA GLU A 97 0.64 0.56 -23.78
C GLU A 97 -0.09 -0.23 -22.66
N ASN A 98 -1.28 0.20 -22.24
CA ASN A 98 -2.07 -0.43 -21.18
C ASN A 98 -1.34 -0.45 -19.82
N GLU A 99 -0.50 0.56 -19.58
CA GLU A 99 0.18 0.78 -18.30
C GLU A 99 -0.52 1.87 -17.48
N TYR A 100 -0.38 1.81 -16.16
CA TYR A 100 -0.88 2.79 -15.22
C TYR A 100 0.27 3.27 -14.33
N LYS A 101 0.36 4.60 -14.16
CA LYS A 101 1.18 5.21 -13.13
C LYS A 101 0.39 5.28 -11.84
N VAL A 102 0.94 4.70 -10.77
CA VAL A 102 0.36 4.75 -9.43
C VAL A 102 1.23 5.60 -8.53
N THR A 103 0.62 6.61 -7.92
CA THR A 103 1.20 7.40 -6.83
C THR A 103 0.47 7.01 -5.55
N ALA A 104 1.20 6.48 -4.57
CA ALA A 104 0.64 6.09 -3.27
C ALA A 104 1.36 6.83 -2.14
N LEU A 105 0.61 7.38 -1.19
CA LEU A 105 1.10 8.01 0.03
C LEU A 105 0.53 7.31 1.25
N PHE A 106 1.41 6.79 2.10
CA PHE A 106 1.09 6.25 3.42
C PHE A 106 1.26 7.36 4.45
N SER A 107 0.26 7.53 5.31
CA SER A 107 0.28 8.46 6.44
C SER A 107 -0.27 7.80 7.69
N ALA A 108 0.31 8.11 8.85
CA ALA A 108 -0.18 7.72 10.17
C ALA A 108 -0.14 8.94 11.08
N ASN A 109 -1.16 9.13 11.91
CA ASN A 109 -1.29 10.31 12.79
C ASN A 109 -1.09 11.64 12.02
N GLU A 110 -1.68 11.76 10.83
CA GLU A 110 -1.58 12.92 9.92
C GLU A 110 -0.16 13.23 9.40
N GLN A 111 0.81 12.35 9.67
CA GLN A 111 2.18 12.52 9.20
C GLN A 111 2.50 11.55 8.07
N LYS A 112 3.28 12.01 7.09
CA LYS A 112 3.73 11.17 5.98
C LYS A 112 4.71 10.11 6.48
N CYS A 113 4.44 8.85 6.15
CA CYS A 113 5.31 7.72 6.47
C CYS A 113 6.12 7.28 5.25
N ALA A 114 5.46 7.04 4.11
CA ALA A 114 6.12 6.59 2.89
C ALA A 114 5.38 7.04 1.63
N GLN A 115 6.11 7.25 0.53
CA GLN A 115 5.52 7.55 -0.77
C GLN A 115 6.14 6.67 -1.86
N PHE A 116 5.28 6.12 -2.72
CA PHE A 116 5.65 5.23 -3.81
C PHE A 116 5.12 5.78 -5.13
N ASN A 117 5.96 5.73 -6.16
CA ASN A 117 5.57 5.93 -7.54
C ASN A 117 5.88 4.63 -8.29
N LEU A 118 4.84 3.97 -8.81
CA LEU A 118 4.92 2.68 -9.49
C LEU A 118 4.39 2.79 -10.92
N LEU A 119 4.88 1.94 -11.80
CA LEU A 119 4.25 1.61 -13.07
C LEU A 119 3.71 0.19 -12.95
N ILE A 120 2.42 0.03 -13.23
CA ILE A 120 1.72 -1.26 -13.14
C ILE A 120 0.94 -1.49 -14.43
N GLN A 121 0.71 -2.75 -14.75
CA GLN A 121 -0.04 -3.17 -15.94
C GLN A 121 -1.01 -4.30 -15.56
N PRO A 122 -2.15 -4.44 -16.25
CA PRO A 122 -2.94 -5.66 -16.16
C PRO A 122 -2.13 -6.88 -16.57
N LEU A 123 -2.37 -8.02 -15.90
CA LEU A 123 -1.90 -9.29 -16.42
C LEU A 123 -2.67 -9.65 -17.70
N PRO A 124 -2.00 -10.27 -18.70
CA PRO A 124 -2.67 -10.77 -19.90
C PRO A 124 -3.65 -11.91 -19.58
#